data_AF-A0A238V0P0-F1
#
_entry.id   AF-A0A238V0P0-F1
#
_cell.length_a   1.000
_cell.length_b   1.000
_cell.length_c   1.000
_cell.angle_alpha   90.00
_cell.angle_beta   90.00
_cell.angle_gamma   90.00
#
_symmetry.space_group_name_H-M   'P 1'
#
loop_
_entity.id
_entity.type
_entity.pdbx_description
1 polymer ?
#
loop_
_entity_poly.entity_id
_entity_poly.type
_entity_poly.pdbx_seq_one_letter_code
_entity_poly.pdbx_strand_id
1 'polypeptide(L)'
;MTCSDDHPSANGHAPATPDPELLNELAAIAHEDRPRLFAIYGTYRRDPHAPVLGWGIEFPTGGTLYRSAYDRAIHSADSAERVLEVHSLIGHVQLAWLDT
;
A
#
# COMPACT_ATOMS: atom_id res chain seq x y z
N MET A 1 40.32 44.01 28.98
CA MET A 1 38.99 44.42 28.51
C MET A 1 38.28 43.16 28.06
N THR A 2 37.56 42.52 28.98
CA THR A 2 36.76 41.31 28.75
C THR A 2 35.35 41.77 28.46
N CYS A 3 34.83 41.49 27.28
CA CYS A 3 33.39 41.46 27.07
C CYS A 3 33.02 40.01 26.82
N SER A 4 32.46 39.40 27.86
CA SER A 4 31.40 38.40 27.72
C SER A 4 30.31 38.98 26.82
N ASP A 5 29.68 38.15 26.01
CA ASP A 5 28.23 38.02 26.04
C ASP A 5 27.80 36.70 25.39
N ASP A 6 27.48 35.79 26.30
CA ASP A 6 26.41 34.80 26.25
C ASP A 6 25.41 34.94 25.08
N HIS A 7 25.29 33.87 24.29
CA HIS A 7 23.99 33.43 23.77
C HIS A 7 23.79 31.95 24.13
N PRO A 8 23.13 31.64 25.25
CA PRO A 8 22.57 30.32 25.48
C PRO A 8 21.18 30.30 24.84
N SER A 9 20.92 29.30 24.02
CA SER A 9 19.96 28.26 24.38
C SER A 9 19.58 27.48 23.14
N ALA A 10 19.96 26.21 23.20
CA ALA A 10 19.33 25.16 22.43
C ALA A 10 17.81 25.28 22.57
N ASN A 11 17.10 25.55 21.48
CA ASN A 11 15.74 25.06 21.33
C ASN A 11 15.83 23.55 21.07
N GLY A 12 16.30 22.82 22.08
CA GLY A 12 16.15 21.38 22.19
C GLY A 12 14.69 21.10 22.48
N HIS A 13 13.85 21.20 21.45
CA HIS A 13 12.54 20.58 21.52
C HIS A 13 12.80 19.08 21.51
N ALA A 14 12.96 18.49 22.70
CA ALA A 14 12.94 17.06 22.85
C ALA A 14 11.66 16.56 22.13
N PRO A 15 11.74 15.53 21.27
CA PRO A 15 10.55 15.03 20.60
C PRO A 15 9.52 14.68 21.67
N ALA A 16 8.31 15.25 21.54
CA ALA A 16 7.23 14.98 22.47
C ALA A 16 6.99 13.46 22.51
N THR A 17 6.95 12.91 23.72
CA THR A 17 6.58 11.50 23.90
C THR A 17 5.15 11.33 23.38
N PRO A 18 4.89 10.37 22.48
CA PRO A 18 3.54 10.14 21.96
C PRO A 18 2.60 9.73 23.10
N ASP A 19 1.36 10.17 23.01
CA ASP A 19 0.30 9.81 23.96
C ASP A 19 0.00 8.29 23.86
N PRO A 20 0.16 7.53 24.96
CA PRO A 20 -0.08 6.08 24.94
C PRO A 20 -1.54 5.71 24.63
N GLU A 21 -2.53 6.56 24.96
CA GLU A 21 -3.93 6.30 24.63
C GLU A 21 -4.15 6.38 23.11
N LEU A 22 -3.61 7.42 22.47
CA LEU A 22 -3.65 7.58 21.02
C LEU A 22 -2.97 6.40 20.29
N LEU A 23 -1.82 5.93 20.79
CA LEU A 23 -1.13 4.78 20.18
C LEU A 23 -1.97 3.49 20.27
N ASN A 24 -2.69 3.28 21.36
CA ASN A 24 -3.58 2.12 21.51
C ASN A 24 -4.77 2.20 20.56
N GLU A 25 -5.36 3.39 20.38
CA GLU A 25 -6.44 3.61 19.41
C GLU A 25 -5.96 3.35 17.97
N LEU A 26 -4.81 3.89 17.59
CA LEU A 26 -4.21 3.65 16.28
C LEU A 26 -3.89 2.18 16.03
N ALA A 27 -3.43 1.45 17.05
CA ALA A 27 -3.17 0.02 16.95
C ALA A 27 -4.47 -0.77 16.67
N ALA A 28 -5.58 -0.42 17.31
CA ALA A 28 -6.88 -1.03 17.05
C ALA A 28 -7.32 -0.78 15.60
N ILE A 29 -7.26 0.47 15.14
CA ILE A 29 -7.61 0.87 13.76
C ILE A 29 -6.74 0.13 12.74
N ALA A 30 -5.43 0.01 12.99
CA ALA A 30 -4.52 -0.69 12.08
C ALA A 30 -4.87 -2.17 11.89
N HIS A 31 -5.50 -2.79 12.90
CA HIS A 31 -5.99 -4.17 12.82
C HIS A 31 -7.36 -4.26 12.14
N GLU A 32 -8.28 -3.36 12.47
CA GLU A 32 -9.64 -3.31 11.91
C GLU A 32 -9.62 -2.98 10.41
N ASP A 33 -8.83 -1.98 10.01
CA ASP A 33 -8.73 -1.48 8.64
C ASP A 33 -7.57 -2.12 7.85
N ARG A 34 -7.13 -3.32 8.24
CA ARG A 34 -6.02 -3.99 7.57
C ARG A 34 -6.34 -4.19 6.07
N PRO A 35 -5.41 -3.82 5.15
CA PRO A 35 -5.64 -4.06 3.74
C PRO A 35 -5.64 -5.55 3.42
N ARG A 36 -6.48 -5.93 2.45
CA ARG A 36 -6.60 -7.30 1.98
C ARG A 36 -5.64 -7.53 0.82
N LEU A 37 -4.89 -8.63 0.86
CA LEU A 37 -3.94 -8.98 -0.19
C LEU A 37 -4.65 -9.82 -1.26
N PHE A 38 -4.38 -9.55 -2.53
CA PHE A 38 -4.86 -10.36 -3.65
C PHE A 38 -3.78 -10.60 -4.71
N ALA A 39 -4.05 -11.54 -5.61
CA ALA A 39 -3.29 -11.77 -6.84
C ALA A 39 -4.21 -11.76 -8.06
N ILE A 40 -3.69 -11.27 -9.19
CA ILE A 40 -4.27 -11.49 -10.52
C ILE A 40 -3.32 -12.37 -11.29
N TYR A 41 -3.85 -13.47 -11.84
CA TYR A 41 -3.05 -14.40 -12.63
C TYR A 41 -3.85 -15.00 -13.79
N GLY A 42 -3.14 -15.46 -14.81
CA GLY A 42 -3.75 -16.05 -16.01
C GLY A 42 -2.81 -15.99 -17.21
N THR A 43 -3.39 -15.81 -18.40
CA THR A 43 -2.64 -15.77 -19.67
C THR A 43 -3.15 -14.64 -20.58
N TYR A 44 -2.29 -14.13 -21.46
CA TYR A 44 -2.71 -13.14 -22.46
C TYR A 44 -3.58 -13.79 -23.54
N ARG A 45 -4.54 -13.03 -24.09
CA ARG A 45 -5.38 -13.49 -25.21
C ARG A 45 -4.60 -13.63 -26.51
N ARG A 46 -3.64 -12.72 -26.74
CA ARG A 46 -2.82 -12.69 -27.97
C ARG A 46 -1.78 -13.80 -27.99
N ASP A 47 -1.33 -14.24 -26.82
CA ASP A 47 -0.38 -15.34 -26.64
C ASP A 47 -0.77 -16.13 -25.38
N PRO A 48 -1.47 -17.27 -25.54
CA PRO A 48 -1.89 -18.10 -24.41
C PRO A 48 -0.73 -18.71 -23.61
N HIS A 49 0.50 -18.70 -24.13
CA HIS A 49 1.67 -19.16 -23.40
C HIS A 49 2.35 -18.03 -22.62
N ALA A 50 2.00 -16.77 -22.90
CA ALA A 50 2.49 -15.63 -22.15
C ALA A 50 1.68 -15.47 -20.84
N PRO A 51 2.34 -15.60 -19.67
CA PRO A 51 1.66 -15.50 -18.37
C PRO A 51 1.30 -14.05 -18.02
N VAL A 52 0.20 -13.91 -17.28
CA VAL A 52 -0.15 -12.72 -16.51
C VAL A 52 -0.05 -13.09 -15.03
N LEU A 53 0.63 -12.25 -14.26
CA LEU A 53 0.82 -12.44 -12.83
C LEU A 53 1.10 -11.08 -12.19
N GLY A 54 0.44 -10.80 -11.08
CA GLY A 54 0.72 -9.67 -10.22
C GLY A 54 0.00 -9.79 -8.89
N TRP A 55 0.38 -8.92 -7.96
CA TRP A 55 -0.14 -8.88 -6.60
C TRP A 55 -0.62 -7.47 -6.28
N GLY A 56 -1.64 -7.38 -5.44
CA GLY A 56 -2.13 -6.10 -4.99
C GLY A 56 -2.68 -6.12 -3.58
N ILE A 57 -2.89 -4.92 -3.05
CA ILE A 57 -3.56 -4.67 -1.79
C ILE A 57 -4.80 -3.83 -2.05
N GLU A 58 -5.90 -4.16 -1.39
CA GLU A 58 -7.12 -3.35 -1.37
C GLU A 58 -7.38 -2.86 0.06
N PHE A 59 -7.64 -1.56 0.19
CA PHE A 59 -7.96 -0.94 1.48
C PHE A 59 -9.47 -1.01 1.74
N PRO A 60 -9.91 -1.29 2.99
CA PRO A 60 -11.35 -1.41 3.31
C PRO A 60 -12.17 -0.16 3.01
N THR A 61 -11.54 1.02 3.10
CA THR A 61 -12.15 2.32 2.79
C THR A 61 -12.16 2.66 1.29
N GLY A 62 -11.68 1.73 0.46
CA GLY A 62 -11.55 1.88 -0.98
C GLY A 62 -10.12 2.21 -1.42
N GLY A 63 -9.84 1.94 -2.69
CA GLY A 63 -8.51 2.12 -3.27
C GLY A 63 -7.70 0.83 -3.26
N THR A 64 -6.93 0.65 -4.34
CA THR A 64 -6.13 -0.53 -4.59
C THR A 64 -4.79 -0.14 -5.18
N LEU A 65 -3.75 -0.86 -4.79
CA LEU A 65 -2.45 -0.84 -5.46
C LEU A 65 -2.18 -2.22 -6.03
N TYR A 66 -1.82 -2.31 -7.30
CA TYR A 66 -1.49 -3.55 -7.99
C TYR A 66 -0.14 -3.44 -8.65
N ARG A 67 0.72 -4.44 -8.47
CA ARG A 67 2.02 -4.55 -9.11
C ARG A 67 2.05 -5.74 -10.05
N SER A 68 2.28 -5.48 -11.33
CA SER A 68 2.52 -6.51 -12.34
C SER A 68 3.94 -7.09 -12.18
N ALA A 69 4.06 -8.41 -12.31
CA ALA A 69 5.34 -9.11 -12.19
C ALA A 69 6.30 -8.81 -13.34
N TYR A 70 5.77 -8.36 -14.49
CA TYR A 70 6.52 -8.31 -15.76
C TYR A 70 7.05 -6.91 -16.12
N ASP A 71 6.28 -5.87 -15.85
CA ASP A 71 6.63 -4.48 -16.21
C ASP A 71 7.17 -3.67 -15.02
N ARG A 72 7.14 -4.24 -13.81
CA ARG A 72 7.49 -3.56 -12.54
C ARG A 72 6.68 -2.29 -12.27
N ALA A 73 5.58 -2.08 -12.99
CA ALA A 73 4.70 -0.96 -12.78
C ALA A 73 3.80 -1.20 -11.57
N ILE A 74 3.43 -0.11 -10.91
CA ILE A 74 2.40 -0.08 -9.88
C ILE A 74 1.22 0.70 -10.47
N HIS A 75 0.06 0.08 -10.44
CA HIS A 75 -1.20 0.64 -10.89
C HIS A 75 -2.09 0.89 -9.68
N SER A 76 -2.80 2.01 -9.69
CA SER A 76 -3.87 2.29 -8.73
C SER A 76 -5.24 2.13 -9.37
N ALA A 77 -6.21 1.72 -8.57
CA ALA A 77 -7.62 1.61 -8.96
C ALA A 77 -8.52 1.77 -7.73
N ASP A 78 -9.84 1.82 -7.95
CA ASP A 78 -10.81 1.95 -6.85
C ASP A 78 -11.03 0.61 -6.10
N SER A 79 -10.87 -0.53 -6.78
CA SER A 79 -10.95 -1.88 -6.21
C SER A 79 -10.14 -2.92 -7.01
N ALA A 80 -9.94 -4.10 -6.44
CA ALA A 80 -9.30 -5.25 -7.08
C ALA A 80 -10.12 -5.77 -8.27
N GLU A 81 -11.45 -5.73 -8.20
CA GLU A 81 -12.33 -6.06 -9.33
C GLU A 81 -12.10 -5.10 -10.49
N ARG A 82 -11.87 -3.81 -10.21
CA ARG A 82 -11.55 -2.85 -11.28
C ARG A 82 -10.22 -3.19 -11.95
N VAL A 83 -9.23 -3.66 -11.19
CA VAL A 83 -7.97 -4.16 -11.77
C VAL A 83 -8.20 -5.41 -12.60
N LEU A 84 -9.03 -6.35 -12.13
CA LEU A 84 -9.41 -7.57 -12.87
C LEU A 84 -10.11 -7.23 -14.18
N GLU A 85 -11.06 -6.28 -14.18
CA GLU A 85 -11.76 -5.83 -15.39
C GLU A 85 -10.79 -5.34 -16.46
N VAL A 86 -9.83 -4.48 -16.07
CA VAL A 86 -8.81 -3.95 -16.99
C VAL A 86 -7.94 -5.08 -17.56
N HIS A 87 -7.50 -6.03 -16.73
CA HIS A 87 -6.68 -7.15 -17.20
C HIS A 87 -7.49 -8.15 -18.05
N SER A 88 -8.80 -8.28 -17.81
CA SER A 88 -9.69 -9.15 -18.58
C SER A 88 -9.89 -8.68 -20.03
N LEU A 89 -9.59 -7.41 -20.32
CA LEU A 89 -9.57 -6.86 -21.69
C LEU A 89 -8.44 -7.47 -22.54
N ILE A 90 -7.33 -7.85 -21.92
CA ILE A 90 -6.12 -8.31 -22.61
C ILE A 90 -5.77 -9.78 -22.33
N GLY A 91 -6.37 -10.39 -21.31
CA GLY A 91 -6.09 -11.76 -20.88
C GLY A 91 -7.33 -12.55 -20.47
N HIS A 92 -7.10 -13.85 -20.27
CA HIS A 92 -7.98 -14.71 -19.48
C HIS A 92 -7.37 -14.78 -18.09
N VAL A 93 -7.93 -13.99 -17.17
CA VAL A 93 -7.35 -13.76 -15.84
C VAL A 93 -8.36 -14.01 -14.74
N GLN A 94 -7.85 -14.29 -13.55
CA GLN A 94 -8.62 -14.53 -12.33
C GLN A 94 -8.09 -13.67 -11.21
N LEU A 95 -8.98 -13.29 -10.30
CA LEU A 95 -8.67 -12.64 -9.03
C LEU A 95 -8.70 -13.70 -7.92
N ALA A 96 -7.66 -13.74 -7.09
CA ALA A 96 -7.64 -14.54 -5.88
C ALA A 96 -7.25 -13.70 -4.68
N TRP A 97 -8.07 -13.73 -3.64
CA TRP A 97 -7.74 -13.18 -2.33
C TRP A 97 -6.75 -14.10 -1.60
N LEU A 98 -5.73 -13.53 -0.97
CA LEU A 98 -4.61 -14.23 -0.33
C LEU A 98 -4.65 -14.13 1.20
N ASP A 99 -5.69 -13.53 1.76
CA ASP A 99 -5.91 -13.30 3.18
C ASP A 99 -6.81 -14.38 3.84
N THR A 100 -7.08 -15.47 3.13
CA THR A 100 -7.81 -16.67 3.60
C THR A 100 -6.94 -17.59 4.46
#